data_AF-A0A953W5D9-F1
#
_entry.id   AF-A0A953W5D9-F1
#
_cell.length_a   1.000
_cell.length_b   1.000
_cell.length_c   1.000
_cell.angle_alpha   90.00
_cell.angle_beta   90.00
_cell.angle_gamma   90.00
#
_symmetry.space_group_name_H-M   'P 1'
#
loop_
_entity.id
_entity.type
_entity.pdbx_description
1 polymer ?
#
loop_
_entity_poly.entity_id
_entity_poly.type
_entity_poly.pdbx_seq_one_letter_code
_entity_poly.pdbx_strand_id
1 'polypeptide(L)'
;AAIAIPAALGYAIVGFGREGLPPWSVGFVNLAGFVFLALLTMTTAPIGARLAHRLPQLTLKRTFALVLAVLALNMLREAFS
;
A
#
# COMPACT_ATOMS: atom_id res chain seq x y z
N ALA A 1 9.60 1.46 6.01
CA ALA A 1 10.56 0.46 5.47
C ALA A 1 10.81 -0.70 6.45
N ALA A 2 10.93 -0.46 7.76
CA ALA A 2 11.23 -1.50 8.76
C ALA A 2 10.31 -2.74 8.71
N ILE A 3 9.02 -2.56 8.43
CA ILE A 3 8.05 -3.67 8.30
C ILE A 3 8.02 -4.32 6.91
N ALA A 4 8.47 -3.61 5.87
CA ALA A 4 8.27 -4.02 4.48
C ALA A 4 9.24 -5.13 4.06
N ILE A 5 10.50 -5.04 4.52
CA ILE A 5 11.55 -6.02 4.20
C ILE A 5 11.20 -7.42 4.77
N PRO A 6 10.93 -7.58 6.09
CA PRO A 6 10.57 -8.89 6.63
C PRO A 6 9.26 -9.44 6.04
N ALA A 7 8.27 -8.59 5.75
CA ALA A 7 7.05 -9.02 5.09
C ALA A 7 7.34 -9.56 3.67
N ALA A 8 8.09 -8.82 2.85
CA ALA A 8 8.44 -9.24 1.49
C ALA A 8 9.24 -10.55 1.48
N LEU A 9 10.22 -10.69 2.40
CA LEU A 9 10.97 -11.93 2.57
C LEU A 9 10.07 -13.09 2.98
N GLY A 10 9.14 -12.86 3.93
CA GLY A 10 8.16 -13.87 4.35
C GLY A 10 7.31 -14.36 3.17
N TYR A 11 6.78 -13.44 2.36
CA TYR A 11 5.97 -13.79 1.18
C TYR A 11 6.78 -14.49 0.08
N ALA A 12 8.05 -14.12 -0.09
CA ALA A 12 8.95 -14.79 -1.04
C ALA A 12 9.25 -16.24 -0.61
N ILE A 13 9.49 -16.48 0.68
CA ILE A 13 9.79 -17.81 1.22
C ILE A 13 8.54 -18.70 1.21
N VAL A 14 7.38 -18.21 1.68
CA VAL A 14 6.15 -19.00 1.78
C VAL A 14 5.58 -19.39 0.41
N GLY A 15 5.84 -18.59 -0.62
CA GLY A 15 5.41 -18.88 -1.99
C GLY A 15 6.41 -19.69 -2.81
N PHE A 16 7.62 -19.95 -2.29
CA PHE A 16 8.71 -20.54 -3.06
C PHE A 16 8.36 -21.97 -3.51
N GLY A 17 8.46 -22.24 -4.82
CA GLY A 17 8.20 -23.58 -5.38
C GLY A 17 6.72 -23.96 -5.57
N ARG A 18 5.77 -23.02 -5.41
CA ARG A 18 4.38 -23.28 -5.80
C ARG A 18 4.22 -23.31 -7.32
N GLU A 19 3.46 -24.27 -7.81
CA GLU A 19 3.09 -24.37 -9.24
C GLU A 19 1.90 -23.45 -9.56
N GLY A 20 1.88 -22.88 -10.77
CA GLY A 20 0.80 -21.98 -11.23
C GLY A 20 1.07 -20.48 -11.00
N LEU A 21 2.27 -20.08 -10.58
CA LEU A 21 2.62 -18.67 -10.44
C LEU A 21 2.91 -18.00 -11.79
N PRO A 22 2.56 -16.71 -11.96
CA PRO A 22 2.90 -15.95 -13.16
C PRO A 22 4.42 -15.97 -13.43
N PRO A 23 4.86 -15.93 -14.70
CA PRO A 23 6.27 -15.84 -15.03
C PRO A 23 6.91 -14.61 -14.33
N TRP A 24 8.18 -14.71 -13.95
CA TRP A 24 8.92 -13.69 -13.17
C TRP A 24 8.49 -13.53 -11.69
N SER A 25 7.93 -14.56 -11.06
CA SER A 25 7.61 -14.55 -9.62
C SER A 25 8.68 -15.21 -8.76
N VAL A 26 9.04 -14.59 -7.64
CA VAL A 26 9.86 -15.18 -6.57
C VAL A 26 8.95 -15.40 -5.36
N GLY A 27 8.40 -16.62 -5.26
CA GLY A 27 7.27 -16.88 -4.38
C GLY A 27 6.09 -15.97 -4.71
N PHE A 28 5.36 -15.48 -3.71
CA PHE A 28 4.22 -14.57 -3.95
C PHE A 28 4.60 -13.17 -4.46
N VAL A 29 5.90 -12.87 -4.57
CA VAL A 29 6.38 -11.57 -5.04
C VAL A 29 6.62 -11.64 -6.55
N ASN A 30 5.72 -11.04 -7.34
CA ASN A 30 5.91 -10.91 -8.78
C ASN A 30 6.81 -9.71 -9.10
N LEU A 31 8.00 -9.96 -9.67
CA LEU A 31 8.97 -8.91 -9.99
C LEU A 31 8.45 -7.93 -11.04
N ALA A 32 7.76 -8.43 -12.07
CA ALA A 32 7.19 -7.57 -13.10
C ALA A 32 6.12 -6.64 -12.53
N GLY A 33 5.16 -7.19 -11.77
CA GLY A 33 4.11 -6.43 -11.08
C GLY A 33 4.68 -5.43 -10.07
N PHE A 34 5.75 -5.80 -9.37
CA PHE A 34 6.48 -4.89 -8.49
C PHE A 34 7.05 -3.69 -9.26
N VAL A 35 7.70 -3.93 -10.41
CA VAL A 35 8.24 -2.85 -11.26
C VAL A 35 7.13 -1.93 -11.75
N PHE A 36 6.01 -2.49 -12.24
CA PHE A 36 4.87 -1.69 -12.68
C PHE A 36 4.30 -0.84 -11.54
N LEU A 37 4.07 -1.43 -10.36
CA LEU A 37 3.59 -0.70 -9.19
C LEU A 37 4.59 0.38 -8.74
N ALA A 38 5.88 0.07 -8.75
CA ALA A 38 6.92 1.03 -8.35
C ALA A 38 6.94 2.24 -9.30
N LEU A 39 6.86 2.02 -10.61
CA LEU A 39 6.80 3.10 -11.60
C LEU A 39 5.55 3.96 -11.44
N LEU A 40 4.38 3.34 -11.31
CA LEU A 40 3.11 4.04 -11.08
C LEU A 40 3.13 4.82 -9.76
N THR A 41 3.72 4.25 -8.72
CA THR A 41 3.84 4.91 -7.41
C THR A 41 4.81 6.07 -7.47
N MET A 42 5.99 5.91 -8.08
CA MET A 42 6.99 6.97 -8.24
C MET A 42 6.45 8.16 -9.04
N THR A 43 5.57 7.92 -10.02
CA THR A 43 4.94 8.98 -10.81
C THR A 43 3.76 9.62 -10.08
N THR A 44 2.96 8.85 -9.34
CA THR A 44 1.77 9.33 -8.63
C THR A 44 2.10 10.02 -7.29
N ALA A 45 3.09 9.53 -6.55
CA ALA A 45 3.53 10.08 -5.27
C ALA A 45 3.83 11.60 -5.30
N PRO A 46 4.60 12.15 -6.27
CA PRO A 46 4.85 13.59 -6.32
C PRO A 46 3.62 14.41 -6.72
N ILE A 47 2.62 13.82 -7.38
CA ILE A 47 1.35 14.49 -7.67
C ILE A 47 0.57 14.69 -6.37
N GLY A 48 0.46 13.64 -5.56
CA GLY A 48 -0.17 13.71 -4.24
C GLY A 48 0.54 14.68 -3.29
N ALA A 49 1.88 14.64 -3.25
CA ALA A 49 2.69 15.53 -2.42
C ALA A 49 2.50 17.01 -2.81
N ARG A 50 2.47 17.32 -4.11
CA ARG A 50 2.20 18.67 -4.61
C ARG A 50 0.80 19.14 -4.27
N LEU A 51 -0.20 18.28 -4.40
CA LEU A 51 -1.58 18.61 -4.04
C LEU A 51 -1.71 18.91 -2.55
N ALA A 52 -1.07 18.09 -1.69
CA ALA A 52 -1.04 18.30 -0.24
C ALA A 52 -0.40 19.63 0.15
N HIS A 53 0.68 20.04 -0.51
CA HIS A 53 1.35 21.33 -0.24
C HIS A 53 0.55 22.55 -0.71
N ARG A 54 -0.32 22.41 -1.72
CA ARG A 54 -1.17 23.51 -2.20
C ARG A 54 -2.46 23.67 -1.41
N LEU A 55 -2.85 22.67 -0.62
CA LEU A 55 -4.06 22.72 0.19
C LEU A 55 -3.84 23.55 1.46
N PRO A 56 -4.81 24.39 1.86
CA PRO A 56 -4.76 25.07 3.14
C PRO A 56 -4.68 24.05 4.30
N GLN A 57 -3.88 24.36 5.32
CA GLN A 57 -3.67 23.48 6.49
C GLN A 57 -4.99 23.02 7.14
N LEU A 58 -6.00 23.89 7.18
CA LEU A 58 -7.32 23.57 7.72
C LEU A 58 -8.03 22.47 6.92
N THR A 59 -7.97 22.55 5.59
CA THR A 59 -8.58 21.56 4.68
C THR A 59 -7.87 20.22 4.82
N LEU A 60 -6.53 20.22 4.82
CA LEU A 60 -5.75 18.99 4.95
C LEU A 60 -6.06 18.26 6.27
N LYS A 61 -6.13 19.02 7.38
CA LYS A 61 -6.47 18.47 8.70
C LYS A 61 -7.87 17.87 8.74
N ARG A 62 -8.86 18.54 8.12
CA ARG A 62 -10.25 18.04 8.03
C ARG A 62 -10.33 16.77 7.20
N THR A 63 -9.69 16.72 6.04
CA THR A 63 -9.70 15.53 5.18
C THR A 63 -9.06 14.33 5.88
N PHE A 64 -7.94 14.53 6.56
CA PHE A 64 -7.29 13.46 7.32
C PHE A 64 -8.17 12.96 8.47
N ALA A 65 -8.79 13.86 9.23
CA ALA A 65 -9.73 13.50 10.28
C ALA A 65 -10.94 12.71 9.75
N LEU A 66 -11.44 13.06 8.56
CA LEU A 66 -12.54 12.36 7.91
C LEU A 66 -12.13 10.93 7.52
N VAL A 67 -10.95 10.75 6.93
CA VAL A 67 -10.39 9.42 6.62
C VAL A 67 -10.23 8.57 7.88
N LEU A 68 -9.70 9.15 8.96
CA LEU A 68 -9.56 8.45 10.24
C LEU A 68 -10.92 8.06 10.83
N ALA A 69 -11.93 8.93 10.77
CA ALA A 69 -13.26 8.62 11.24
C ALA A 69 -13.89 7.45 10.47
N VAL A 70 -13.72 7.41 9.14
CA VAL A 70 -14.18 6.30 8.29
C VAL A 70 -13.45 4.99 8.64
N LEU A 71 -12.13 5.04 8.82
CA LEU A 71 -11.35 3.87 9.24
C LEU A 71 -11.78 3.36 10.62
N ALA A 72 -11.99 4.26 11.58
CA ALA A 72 -12.46 3.90 12.91
C ALA A 72 -13.85 3.26 12.87
N LEU A 73 -14.76 3.78 12.06
CA LEU A 73 -16.08 3.17 11.84
C LEU A 73 -15.98 1.79 11.20
N ASN A 74 -15.06 1.59 10.25
CA ASN A 74 -14.82 0.29 9.64
C ASN A 74 -14.31 -0.72 10.68
N MET A 75 -13.30 -0.36 11.47
CA MET A 75 -12.80 -1.22 12.56
C MET A 75 -13.87 -1.51 13.61
N LEU A 76 -14.72 -0.53 13.95
CA LEU A 76 -15.82 -0.72 14.88
C LEU A 76 -16.85 -1.72 14.32
N ARG A 77 -17.19 -1.59 13.03
CA ARG A 77 -18.08 -2.53 12.33
C ARG A 77 -17.50 -3.95 12.35
N GLU A 78 -16.22 -4.09 12.03
CA GLU A 78 -15.52 -5.38 11.98
C GLU A 78 -15.35 -6.01 13.37
N ALA A 79 -15.27 -5.20 14.43
CA ALA A 79 -15.24 -5.69 15.81
C ALA A 79 -16.58 -6.20 16.34
N PHE A 80 -17.71 -5.73 15.76
CA PHE A 80 -19.06 -6.16 16.15
C PHE A 80 -19.67 -7.21 15.21
N SER A 81 -18.97 -7.57 14.12
CA SER A 81 -19.35 -8.65 13.18
C SER A 81 -18.56 -9.92 13.45
#